data_AF-A0A2I0B8E4-F1
#
_entry.id   AF-A0A2I0B8E4-F1
#
_cell.length_a   1.000
_cell.length_b   1.000
_cell.length_c   1.000
_cell.angle_alpha   90.00
_cell.angle_beta   90.00
_cell.angle_gamma   90.00
#
_symmetry.space_group_name_H-M   'P 1'
#
loop_
_entity.id
_entity.type
_entity.pdbx_description
1 polymer ?
#
loop_
_entity_poly.entity_id
_entity_poly.type
_entity_poly.pdbx_seq_one_letter_code
_entity_poly.pdbx_strand_id
1 'polypeptide(L)'
;MEEDIKNRWMSYFQQLFNEDCENSIDFTEFSTLKESKNYSYIRRISKAEVWKALKKMKHKKAVGPDNIPIDVWQCLGDEGVSWLTRLF
;
A
#
# COMPACT_ATOMS: atom_id res chain seq x y z
N MET A 1 23.87 32.14 -4.75
CA MET A 1 22.40 32.24 -4.86
C MET A 1 21.77 30.95 -5.38
N GLU A 2 22.00 30.52 -6.63
CA GLU A 2 21.44 29.25 -7.11
C GLU A 2 22.03 28.02 -6.41
N GLU A 3 23.33 28.04 -6.13
CA GLU A 3 24.01 26.95 -5.41
C GLU A 3 23.51 26.81 -3.97
N ASP A 4 23.21 27.94 -3.31
CA ASP A 4 22.66 27.94 -1.94
C ASP A 4 21.24 27.38 -1.90
N ILE A 5 20.45 27.65 -2.94
CA ILE A 5 19.10 27.10 -3.08
C ILE A 5 19.19 25.59 -3.33
N LYS A 6 20.08 25.14 -4.23
CA LYS A 6 20.29 23.71 -4.49
C LYS A 6 20.77 22.96 -3.25
N ASN A 7 21.75 23.52 -2.53
CA ASN A 7 22.27 22.92 -1.30
C ASN A 7 21.17 22.85 -0.23
N ARG A 8 20.35 23.89 -0.09
CA ARG A 8 19.21 23.87 0.83
C ARG A 8 18.18 22.80 0.48
N TRP A 9 17.82 22.66 -0.80
CA TRP A 9 16.91 21.60 -1.26
C TRP A 9 17.51 20.20 -1.09
N MET A 10 18.80 20.05 -1.36
CA MET A 10 19.51 18.78 -1.23
C MET A 10 19.59 18.32 0.23
N SER A 11 19.92 19.23 1.15
CA SER A 11 19.89 18.94 2.59
C SER A 11 18.48 18.60 3.08
N TYR A 12 17.45 19.34 2.62
CA TYR A 12 16.07 19.06 3.00
C TYR A 12 15.60 17.70 2.47
N PHE A 13 15.98 17.33 1.25
CA PHE A 13 15.64 16.04 0.65
C PHE A 13 16.35 14.89 1.36
N GLN A 14 17.64 15.03 1.66
CA GLN A 14 18.39 14.05 2.42
C GLN A 14 17.81 13.88 3.83
N GLN A 15 17.41 14.96 4.48
CA GLN A 15 16.75 14.91 5.79
C GLN A 15 15.40 14.18 5.72
N LEU A 16 14.58 14.43 4.68
CA LEU A 16 13.25 13.83 4.58
C LEU A 16 13.26 12.34 4.21
N PHE A 17 14.22 11.93 3.36
CA PHE A 17 14.22 10.59 2.75
C PHE A 17 15.39 9.69 3.17
N ASN A 18 16.47 10.24 3.72
CA ASN A 18 17.68 9.49 4.07
C ASN A 18 18.12 9.66 5.54
N GLU A 19 17.56 10.58 6.33
CA GLU A 19 17.61 10.37 7.78
C GLU A 19 16.88 9.08 8.05
N ASP A 20 17.55 8.17 8.75
CA ASP A 20 17.00 6.89 9.15
C ASP A 20 15.63 7.14 9.76
N CYS A 21 14.62 6.92 8.93
CA CYS A 21 13.28 6.78 9.40
C CYS A 21 13.40 5.60 10.37
N GLU A 22 13.26 5.84 11.68
CA GLU A 22 12.84 4.78 12.60
C GLU A 22 11.52 4.13 12.11
N ASN A 23 10.87 4.73 11.11
CA ASN A 23 9.86 4.12 10.27
C ASN A 23 10.42 3.70 8.89
N SER A 24 11.57 3.01 8.84
CA SER A 24 11.64 1.81 8.01
C SER A 24 10.30 1.14 8.26
N ILE A 25 9.45 1.00 7.25
CA ILE A 25 8.16 0.33 7.41
C ILE A 25 8.48 -0.97 8.12
N ASP A 26 8.26 -0.98 9.44
CA ASP A 26 8.83 -2.01 10.25
C ASP A 26 7.84 -3.14 10.13
N PHE A 27 8.10 -4.00 9.15
CA PHE A 27 7.39 -5.26 9.03
C PHE A 27 7.50 -6.06 10.34
N THR A 28 8.49 -5.76 11.19
CA THR A 28 8.64 -6.30 12.53
C THR A 28 7.61 -5.71 13.51
N GLU A 29 7.39 -4.39 13.56
CA GLU A 29 6.32 -3.76 14.37
C GLU A 29 4.90 -4.13 13.88
N PHE A 30 4.71 -4.30 12.56
CA PHE A 30 3.48 -4.88 12.04
C PHE A 30 3.28 -6.33 12.51
N SER A 31 4.36 -7.07 12.70
CA SER A 31 4.33 -8.44 13.23
C SER A 31 4.06 -8.49 14.73
N THR A 32 4.60 -7.55 15.52
CA THR A 32 4.37 -7.48 16.99
C THR A 32 3.00 -6.91 17.34
N LEU A 33 2.46 -5.95 16.57
CA LEU A 33 1.06 -5.51 16.73
C LEU A 33 0.07 -6.64 16.39
N LYS A 34 0.47 -7.58 15.53
CA LYS A 34 -0.28 -8.79 15.17
C LYS A 34 -0.39 -9.79 16.32
N GLU A 35 0.57 -9.80 17.24
CA GLU A 35 0.57 -10.70 18.40
C GLU A 35 -0.34 -10.21 19.54
N SER A 36 -0.54 -8.88 19.66
CA SER A 36 -1.38 -8.29 20.72
C SER A 36 -2.89 -8.32 20.44
N LYS A 37 -3.28 -8.45 19.17
CA LYS A 37 -4.68 -8.69 18.79
C LYS A 37 -4.86 -10.17 18.61
N ASN A 38 -5.71 -10.78 19.44
CA ASN A 38 -6.23 -12.13 19.24
C ASN A 38 -6.94 -12.22 17.88
N TYR A 39 -6.16 -12.39 16.79
CA TYR A 39 -6.63 -12.76 15.46
C TYR A 39 -6.92 -14.25 15.45
N SER A 40 -7.68 -14.74 16.44
CA SER A 40 -8.20 -16.11 16.40
C SER A 40 -9.11 -16.20 15.18
N TYR A 41 -8.51 -16.69 14.10
CA TYR A 41 -9.13 -17.00 12.82
C TYR A 41 -9.72 -15.81 12.06
N ILE A 42 -8.87 -14.90 11.53
CA ILE A 42 -9.29 -14.13 10.35
C ILE A 42 -9.34 -15.07 9.16
N ARG A 43 -10.54 -15.28 8.63
CA ARG A 43 -10.77 -16.01 7.39
C ARG A 43 -10.11 -15.24 6.24
N ARG A 44 -9.27 -15.93 5.45
CA ARG A 44 -8.71 -15.38 4.20
C ARG A 44 -9.83 -14.98 3.25
N ILE A 45 -9.64 -13.87 2.55
CA ILE A 45 -10.53 -13.47 1.46
C ILE A 45 -10.44 -14.48 0.31
N SER A 46 -11.57 -14.77 -0.33
CA SER A 46 -11.62 -15.64 -1.51
C SER A 46 -11.56 -14.82 -2.80
N LYS A 47 -11.09 -15.45 -3.89
CA LYS A 47 -11.10 -14.84 -5.23
C LYS A 47 -12.49 -14.36 -5.65
N ALA A 48 -13.55 -15.11 -5.29
CA ALA A 48 -14.92 -14.74 -5.59
C ALA A 48 -15.37 -13.47 -4.85
N GLU A 49 -14.94 -13.30 -3.60
CA GLU A 49 -15.20 -12.07 -2.82
C GLU A 49 -14.47 -10.87 -3.43
N VAL A 50 -13.20 -11.04 -3.82
CA VAL A 50 -12.42 -10.01 -4.52
C VAL A 50 -13.09 -9.62 -5.83
N TRP A 51 -13.46 -10.60 -6.67
CA TRP A 51 -14.14 -10.35 -7.94
C TRP A 51 -15.45 -9.57 -7.75
N LYS A 52 -16.24 -9.97 -6.75
CA LYS A 52 -17.50 -9.29 -6.41
C LYS A 52 -17.26 -7.85 -5.94
N ALA A 53 -16.20 -7.61 -5.17
CA ALA A 53 -15.81 -6.28 -4.73
C ALA A 53 -15.39 -5.40 -5.92
N LEU A 54 -14.51 -5.91 -6.79
CA LEU A 54 -14.05 -5.21 -7.99
C LEU A 54 -15.22 -4.82 -8.90
N LYS A 55 -16.22 -5.70 -9.08
CA LYS A 55 -17.42 -5.42 -9.88
C LYS A 55 -18.34 -4.37 -9.25
N LYS A 56 -18.37 -4.27 -7.92
CA LYS A 56 -19.23 -3.34 -7.17
C LYS A 56 -18.62 -1.93 -7.09
N MET A 57 -17.30 -1.81 -7.24
CA MET A 57 -16.59 -0.53 -7.22
C MET A 57 -16.88 0.30 -8.48
N LYS A 58 -17.03 1.62 -8.29
CA LYS A 58 -17.25 2.55 -9.40
C LYS A 58 -15.90 2.87 -10.07
N HIS A 59 -15.86 2.80 -11.40
CA HIS A 59 -14.77 3.31 -12.22
C HIS A 59 -14.38 4.73 -11.80
N LYS A 60 -13.09 5.07 -11.88
CA LYS A 60 -12.55 6.38 -11.48
C LYS A 60 -12.79 6.76 -10.00
N LYS A 61 -13.08 5.78 -9.12
CA LYS A 61 -13.20 5.98 -7.67
C LYS A 61 -12.49 4.85 -6.92
N ALA A 62 -12.19 5.15 -5.66
CA ALA A 62 -11.40 4.34 -4.74
C ALA A 62 -9.97 4.20 -5.23
N VAL A 63 -9.18 5.14 -4.75
CA VAL A 63 -7.73 5.18 -4.82
C VAL A 63 -7.30 4.60 -3.47
N GLY A 64 -6.72 3.40 -3.47
CA GLY A 64 -6.09 2.90 -2.25
C GLY A 64 -4.94 3.83 -1.84
N PRO A 65 -4.29 3.57 -0.70
CA PRO A 65 -3.05 4.27 -0.35
C PRO A 65 -1.95 4.11 -1.42
N ASP A 66 -2.10 3.14 -2.33
CA ASP A 66 -1.25 2.87 -3.49
C ASP A 66 -1.42 3.89 -4.64
N ASN A 67 -2.44 4.74 -4.58
CA ASN A 67 -2.82 5.64 -5.65
C ASN A 67 -3.22 4.95 -6.99
N ILE A 68 -3.55 3.65 -6.96
CA ILE A 68 -3.85 2.86 -8.16
C ILE A 68 -5.37 2.85 -8.42
N PRO A 69 -5.82 3.27 -9.61
CA PRO A 69 -7.24 3.21 -9.95
C PRO A 69 -7.76 1.76 -10.03
N ILE A 70 -9.02 1.57 -9.64
CA ILE A 70 -9.74 0.30 -9.80
C ILE A 70 -9.69 -0.25 -11.23
N ASP A 71 -9.62 0.64 -12.21
CA ASP A 71 -9.58 0.30 -13.64
C ASP A 71 -8.34 -0.55 -13.97
N VAL A 72 -7.21 -0.33 -13.28
CA VAL A 72 -5.98 -1.13 -13.47
C VAL A 72 -6.19 -2.57 -13.02
N TRP A 73 -6.82 -2.77 -11.86
CA TRP A 73 -7.13 -4.09 -11.32
C TRP A 73 -8.15 -4.83 -12.19
N GLN A 74 -9.13 -4.12 -12.75
CA GLN A 74 -10.08 -4.71 -13.69
C GLN A 74 -9.42 -5.08 -15.03
N CYS A 75 -8.50 -4.25 -15.54
CA CYS A 75 -7.73 -4.55 -16.76
C CYS A 75 -6.82 -5.77 -16.61
N LEU A 76 -6.23 -5.98 -15.42
CA LEU A 76 -5.40 -7.15 -15.12
C LEU A 76 -6.22 -8.46 -15.00
N GLY A 77 -7.55 -8.35 -14.85
CA GLY A 77 -8.44 -9.50 -14.79
C GLY A 77 -8.06 -10.49 -13.67
N ASP A 78 -7.90 -11.77 -14.04
CA ASP A 78 -7.61 -12.85 -13.09
C ASP A 78 -6.26 -12.67 -12.37
N GLU A 79 -5.25 -12.08 -13.02
CA GLU A 79 -3.95 -11.84 -12.39
C GLU A 79 -4.07 -10.81 -11.26
N GLY A 80 -4.79 -9.71 -11.53
CA GLY A 80 -5.08 -8.67 -10.53
C GLY A 80 -5.87 -9.23 -9.34
N VAL A 81 -6.86 -10.09 -9.60
CA VAL A 81 -7.65 -10.76 -8.56
C VAL A 81 -6.78 -11.70 -7.75
N SER A 82 -5.86 -12.44 -8.40
CA SER A 82 -4.92 -13.34 -7.73
C SER A 82 -3.98 -12.57 -6.80
N TRP A 83 -3.47 -11.42 -7.23
CA TRP A 83 -2.61 -10.57 -6.42
C TRP A 83 -3.36 -9.99 -5.23
N LEU A 84 -4.54 -9.42 -5.43
CA LEU A 84 -5.37 -8.85 -4.36
C LEU A 84 -5.78 -9.90 -3.34
N THR A 85 -6.10 -11.12 -3.77
CA THR A 85 -6.43 -12.25 -2.86
C THR A 85 -5.21 -12.74 -2.05
N ARG A 86 -3.99 -12.45 -2.50
CA ARG A 86 -2.75 -12.83 -1.80
C ARG A 86 -2.27 -11.71 -0.86
N LEU A 87 -2.56 -10.46 -1.20
CA LEU A 87 -2.20 -9.27 -0.41
C LEU A 87 -3.10 -9.08 0.81
N PHE A 88 -4.37 -9.44 0.70
CA PHE A 88 -5.39 -9.30 1.74
C PHE A 88 -5.91 -10.67 2.19
#